data_AF-A0A415M7M8-F1
#
_entry.id   AF-A0A415M7M8-F1
#
_cell.length_a   1.000
_cell.length_b   1.000
_cell.length_c   1.000
_cell.angle_alpha   90.00
_cell.angle_beta   90.00
_cell.angle_gamma   90.00
#
_symmetry.space_group_name_H-M   'P 1'
#
loop_
_entity.id
_entity.type
_entity.pdbx_description
1 polymer ?
#
loop_
_entity_poly.entity_id
_entity_poly.type
_entity_poly.pdbx_seq_one_letter_code
_entity_poly.pdbx_strand_id
1 'polypeptide(L)'
;MNTKKKMSNKSIRGVIWHDIERGFYADRFRYLIAVLMLAGVLIILGNHEFGMMDTIFFIQGGYDPVLIIKEGKIVFPFVWMLIQFLVPFMIYSYCNDDCEGVGIDFLMKCRSRRLWWNSKCLWNCLTVLSVYVVQYATAFVYGLCNGNLSMKVNYELFEKISNKSVPDNPANVWIIVYMLVMPVVVSLVTALVQMTISMFTNPMIGMLAVMAWNVMSVFINNPLMIGNNSMVVRSSVYNAQRIQVWQSVAVCLVVYIVVYVAGMIGFNKKDILVRED
;
A
#
# COMPACT_ATOMS: atom_id res chain seq x y z
N MET A 1 -17.12 -4.19 43.12
CA MET A 1 -17.86 -3.17 42.33
C MET A 1 -17.02 -2.77 41.13
N ASN A 2 -17.42 -3.19 39.92
CA ASN A 2 -16.64 -3.01 38.70
C ASN A 2 -17.25 -1.88 37.85
N THR A 3 -16.97 -0.63 38.22
CA THR A 3 -17.35 0.52 37.38
C THR A 3 -16.25 0.76 36.35
N LYS A 4 -16.33 0.10 35.20
CA LYS A 4 -15.64 0.55 33.98
C LYS A 4 -16.20 1.93 33.63
N LYS A 5 -15.55 3.00 34.11
CA LYS A 5 -15.88 4.38 33.74
C LYS A 5 -15.67 4.52 32.23
N LYS A 6 -16.76 4.61 31.47
CA LYS A 6 -16.74 4.73 30.01
C LYS A 6 -16.10 6.07 29.66
N MET A 7 -15.03 6.06 28.86
CA MET A 7 -14.39 7.31 28.42
C MET A 7 -15.39 8.14 27.60
N SER A 8 -15.38 9.46 27.80
CA SER A 8 -16.15 10.40 26.98
C SER A 8 -15.66 10.36 25.53
N ASN A 9 -16.57 10.54 24.56
CA ASN A 9 -16.25 10.62 23.13
C ASN A 9 -15.18 11.67 22.80
N LYS A 10 -15.13 12.79 23.56
CA LYS A 10 -14.11 13.83 23.40
C LYS A 10 -12.71 13.33 23.77
N SER A 11 -12.63 12.48 24.81
CA SER A 11 -11.38 11.84 25.23
C SER A 11 -10.91 10.79 24.22
N ILE A 12 -11.83 10.02 23.62
CA ILE A 12 -11.52 9.01 22.61
C ILE A 12 -10.94 9.65 21.33
N ARG A 13 -11.52 10.76 20.88
CA ARG A 13 -11.01 11.49 19.71
C ARG A 13 -9.61 12.06 19.93
N GLY A 14 -9.36 12.69 21.08
CA GLY A 14 -8.03 13.25 21.38
C GLY A 14 -6.93 12.18 21.45
N VAL A 15 -7.31 11.01 21.96
CA VAL A 15 -6.47 9.80 22.02
C VAL A 15 -6.07 9.32 20.63
N ILE A 16 -7.03 9.13 19.73
CA ILE A 16 -6.75 8.70 18.35
C ILE A 16 -5.91 9.74 17.60
N TRP A 17 -6.22 11.04 17.78
CA TRP A 17 -5.50 12.12 17.12
C TRP A 17 -4.02 12.18 17.53
N HIS A 18 -3.75 12.07 18.83
CA HIS A 18 -2.39 12.07 19.36
C HIS A 18 -1.58 10.86 18.84
N ASP A 19 -2.20 9.70 18.70
CA ASP A 19 -1.55 8.51 18.11
C ASP A 19 -1.20 8.74 16.64
N ILE A 20 -2.10 9.35 15.87
CA ILE A 20 -1.85 9.69 14.47
C ILE A 20 -0.68 10.67 14.34
N GLU A 21 -0.74 11.78 15.07
CA GLU A 21 0.28 12.84 15.01
C GLU A 21 1.67 12.30 15.35
N ARG A 22 1.76 11.47 16.39
CA ARG A 22 3.02 10.87 16.81
C ARG A 22 3.57 9.89 15.79
N GLY A 23 2.72 9.09 15.15
CA GLY A 23 3.16 8.17 14.11
C GLY A 23 3.72 8.89 12.88
N PHE A 24 3.04 9.92 12.39
CA PHE A 24 3.57 10.75 11.30
C PHE A 24 4.87 11.46 11.68
N TYR A 25 4.97 11.95 12.93
CA TYR A 25 6.20 12.56 13.42
C TYR A 25 7.37 11.57 13.51
N ALA A 26 7.12 10.34 13.99
CA ALA A 26 8.14 9.29 14.08
C ALA A 26 8.69 8.92 12.70
N ASP A 27 7.83 8.84 11.69
CA ASP A 27 8.19 8.41 10.35
C ASP A 27 8.60 9.56 9.40
N ARG A 28 8.75 10.79 9.90
CA ARG A 28 9.05 11.98 9.07
C ARG A 28 10.28 11.83 8.16
N PHE A 29 11.33 11.14 8.63
CA PHE A 29 12.52 10.88 7.82
C PHE A 29 12.28 9.82 6.74
N ARG A 30 11.36 8.87 6.97
CA ARG A 30 10.96 7.89 5.95
C ARG A 30 10.19 8.57 4.81
N TYR A 31 9.39 9.61 5.11
CA TYR A 31 8.77 10.44 4.08
C TYR A 31 9.79 11.18 3.20
N LEU A 32 10.91 11.64 3.77
CA LEU A 32 11.99 12.22 2.96
C LEU A 32 12.56 11.19 1.98
N ILE A 33 12.80 9.96 2.44
CA ILE A 33 13.25 8.85 1.59
C ILE A 33 12.20 8.56 0.51
N ALA A 34 10.91 8.52 0.85
CA ALA A 34 9.82 8.32 -0.10
C ALA A 34 9.84 9.35 -1.23
N VAL A 35 10.01 10.63 -0.90
CA VAL A 35 10.10 11.73 -1.87
C VAL A 35 11.34 11.58 -2.75
N LEU A 36 12.50 11.26 -2.17
CA LEU A 36 13.74 11.04 -2.93
C LEU A 36 13.63 9.85 -3.88
N MET A 37 12.99 8.76 -3.46
CA MET A 37 12.73 7.60 -4.29
C MET A 37 11.82 7.95 -5.47
N LEU A 38 10.74 8.69 -5.22
CA LEU A 38 9.85 9.18 -6.27
C LEU A 38 10.56 10.13 -7.24
N ALA A 39 11.41 11.02 -6.73
CA ALA A 39 12.24 11.88 -7.57
C ALA A 39 13.20 11.07 -8.45
N GLY A 40 13.82 10.01 -7.91
CA GLY A 40 14.64 9.07 -8.70
C GLY A 40 13.85 8.39 -9.83
N VAL A 41 12.61 7.98 -9.56
CA VAL A 41 11.71 7.45 -10.59
C VAL A 41 11.40 8.50 -11.66
N LEU A 42 11.17 9.76 -11.28
CA LEU A 42 10.96 10.85 -12.24
C LEU A 42 12.20 11.13 -13.10
N ILE A 43 13.41 11.03 -12.55
CA ILE A 43 14.65 11.20 -13.34
C ILE A 43 14.76 10.11 -14.41
N ILE A 44 14.41 8.86 -14.09
CA ILE A 44 14.35 7.77 -15.07
C ILE A 44 13.33 8.10 -16.17
N LEU A 45 12.23 8.78 -15.82
CA LEU A 45 11.19 9.23 -16.74
C LEU A 45 11.59 10.44 -17.59
N GLY A 46 12.53 11.27 -17.11
CA GLY A 46 12.92 12.55 -17.72
C GLY A 46 13.40 12.48 -19.18
N ASN A 47 13.71 11.28 -19.66
CA ASN A 47 14.06 11.04 -21.07
C ASN A 47 12.82 10.94 -21.99
N HIS A 48 11.61 11.05 -21.45
CA HIS A 48 10.36 10.87 -22.17
C HIS A 48 9.33 11.96 -21.83
N GLU A 49 8.61 12.44 -22.84
CA GLU A 49 7.53 13.43 -22.71
C GLU A 49 6.25 12.80 -22.15
N PHE A 50 6.29 12.33 -20.90
CA PHE A 50 5.13 11.73 -20.23
C PHE A 50 4.22 12.78 -19.62
N GLY A 51 2.91 12.61 -19.80
CA GLY A 51 1.90 13.35 -19.04
C GLY A 51 1.67 12.79 -17.64
N MET A 52 0.74 13.41 -16.92
CA MET A 52 0.34 12.98 -15.57
C MET A 52 -0.11 11.51 -15.54
N MET A 53 -1.05 11.11 -16.41
CA MET A 53 -1.58 9.75 -16.42
C MET A 53 -0.58 8.71 -16.94
N ASP A 54 0.30 9.12 -17.86
CA ASP A 54 1.41 8.27 -18.31
C ASP A 54 2.36 7.96 -17.15
N THR A 55 2.67 8.96 -16.33
CA THR A 55 3.50 8.80 -15.13
C THR A 55 2.87 7.81 -14.14
N ILE A 56 1.57 7.94 -13.88
CA ILE A 56 0.85 7.00 -13.00
C ILE A 56 0.86 5.59 -13.60
N PHE A 57 0.62 5.46 -14.91
CA PHE A 57 0.62 4.17 -15.61
C PHE A 57 2.01 3.53 -15.69
N PHE A 58 3.06 4.32 -15.81
CA PHE A 58 4.44 3.83 -15.72
C PHE A 58 4.69 3.19 -14.36
N ILE A 59 4.31 3.90 -13.30
CA ILE A 59 4.57 3.50 -11.92
C ILE A 59 3.70 2.31 -11.50
N GLN A 60 2.40 2.37 -11.75
CA GLN A 60 1.42 1.42 -11.20
C GLN A 60 0.93 0.39 -12.22
N GLY A 61 1.14 0.63 -13.53
CA GLY A 61 0.52 -0.19 -14.56
C GLY A 61 0.95 -1.66 -14.52
N GLY A 62 2.14 -1.92 -13.99
CA GLY A 62 2.71 -3.26 -13.93
C GLY A 62 3.04 -3.80 -15.32
N TYR A 63 3.20 -5.12 -15.40
CA TYR A 63 3.57 -5.85 -16.61
C TYR A 63 2.77 -7.16 -16.68
N ASP A 64 2.73 -7.76 -17.87
CA ASP A 64 2.25 -9.13 -18.02
C ASP A 64 3.06 -10.11 -17.13
N PRO A 65 2.50 -11.29 -16.80
CA PRO A 65 3.23 -12.31 -16.05
C PRO A 65 4.55 -12.68 -16.73
N VAL A 66 5.62 -12.80 -15.93
CA VAL A 66 7.00 -13.03 -16.42
C VAL A 66 7.16 -14.32 -17.26
N LEU A 67 6.18 -15.23 -17.19
CA LEU A 67 6.13 -16.45 -18.01
C LEU A 67 6.05 -16.16 -19.53
N ILE A 68 5.64 -14.95 -19.94
CA ILE A 68 5.66 -14.56 -21.36
C ILE A 68 7.05 -14.04 -21.70
N ILE A 69 7.94 -14.96 -22.06
CA ILE A 69 9.19 -14.67 -22.76
C ILE A 69 8.81 -14.05 -24.12
N LYS A 70 8.65 -12.73 -24.16
CA LYS A 70 8.73 -12.00 -25.42
C LYS A 70 10.21 -11.85 -25.74
N GLU A 71 10.68 -12.65 -26.71
CA GLU A 71 11.99 -12.47 -27.36
C GLU A 71 13.24 -12.69 -26.46
N GLY A 72 13.12 -13.52 -25.42
CA GLY A 72 14.27 -13.89 -24.58
C GLY A 72 14.69 -12.83 -23.53
N LYS A 73 13.92 -11.74 -23.38
CA LYS A 73 14.19 -10.71 -22.37
C LYS A 73 13.17 -10.78 -21.24
N ILE A 74 13.65 -11.06 -20.02
CA ILE A 74 12.83 -10.99 -18.82
C ILE A 74 12.59 -9.51 -18.49
N VAL A 75 11.34 -9.07 -18.59
CA VAL A 75 10.94 -7.72 -18.21
C VAL A 75 10.33 -7.77 -16.81
N PHE A 76 10.90 -7.00 -15.89
CA PHE A 76 10.53 -7.04 -14.48
C PHE A 76 9.91 -5.71 -14.05
N PRO A 77 8.80 -5.71 -13.27
CA PRO A 77 8.07 -4.52 -12.86
C PRO A 77 8.78 -3.75 -11.72
N PHE A 78 10.04 -3.34 -11.91
CA PHE A 78 10.87 -2.71 -10.88
C PHE A 78 10.25 -1.47 -10.26
N VAL A 79 9.69 -0.58 -11.09
CA VAL A 79 9.09 0.68 -10.61
C VAL A 79 7.84 0.41 -9.76
N TRP A 80 6.99 -0.52 -10.19
CA TRP A 80 5.81 -0.94 -9.43
C TRP A 80 6.21 -1.55 -8.08
N MET A 81 7.18 -2.46 -8.07
CA MET A 81 7.67 -3.07 -6.83
C MET A 81 8.24 -2.02 -5.87
N LEU A 82 8.99 -1.05 -6.39
CA LEU A 82 9.59 0.01 -5.58
C LEU A 82 8.51 0.77 -4.80
N ILE A 83 7.38 1.09 -5.44
CA ILE A 83 6.23 1.68 -4.74
C ILE A 83 5.56 0.70 -3.78
N GLN A 84 5.36 -0.56 -4.19
CA GLN A 84 4.76 -1.56 -3.31
C GLN A 84 5.65 -1.92 -2.12
N PHE A 85 6.96 -1.63 -2.17
CA PHE A 85 7.91 -1.80 -1.07
C PHE A 85 8.07 -0.55 -0.23
N LEU A 86 7.75 0.62 -0.79
CA LEU A 86 7.73 1.86 -0.04
C LEU A 86 6.67 1.83 1.06
N VAL A 87 5.48 1.32 0.76
CA VAL A 87 4.40 1.17 1.76
C VAL A 87 4.83 0.35 2.99
N PRO A 88 5.31 -0.91 2.85
CA PRO A 88 5.74 -1.72 3.98
C PRO A 88 6.94 -1.11 4.72
N PHE A 89 7.81 -0.38 4.01
CA PHE A 89 8.90 0.39 4.64
C PHE A 89 8.40 1.54 5.51
N MET A 90 7.35 2.26 5.10
CA MET A 90 6.75 3.32 5.91
C MET A 90 6.17 2.78 7.22
N ILE A 91 5.47 1.64 7.15
CA ILE A 91 4.77 1.03 8.30
C ILE A 91 5.75 0.39 9.29
N TYR A 92 6.87 -0.12 8.78
CA TYR A 92 7.90 -0.94 9.45
C TYR A 92 7.74 -1.11 10.97
N SER A 93 8.14 -0.13 11.78
CA SER A 93 8.31 -0.33 13.23
C SER A 93 7.30 0.39 14.12
N TYR A 94 6.52 1.36 13.63
CA TYR A 94 5.77 2.26 14.51
C TYR A 94 4.85 1.54 15.49
N CYS A 95 4.09 0.54 15.03
CA CYS A 95 3.17 -0.19 15.90
C CYS A 95 3.89 -0.98 17.00
N ASN A 96 5.08 -1.50 16.72
CA ASN A 96 5.89 -2.24 17.68
C ASN A 96 6.58 -1.29 18.66
N ASP A 97 7.21 -0.22 18.16
CA ASP A 97 7.88 0.80 18.96
C ASP A 97 6.90 1.50 19.92
N ASP A 98 5.65 1.71 19.47
CA ASP A 98 4.60 2.24 20.33
C ASP A 98 4.15 1.24 21.39
N CYS A 99 4.08 -0.05 21.05
CA CYS A 99 3.74 -1.12 22.00
C CYS A 99 4.80 -1.36 23.08
N GLU A 100 6.06 -1.03 22.83
CA GLU A 100 7.18 -1.22 23.76
C GLU A 100 7.57 0.09 24.48
N GLY A 101 7.12 1.24 23.98
CA GLY A 101 7.39 2.56 24.57
C GLY A 101 6.16 3.25 25.14
N VAL A 102 6.04 4.55 24.86
CA VAL A 102 5.00 5.45 25.42
C VAL A 102 3.55 5.03 25.04
N GLY A 103 3.36 4.14 24.07
CA GLY A 103 2.03 3.60 23.75
C GLY A 103 1.49 2.65 24.82
N ILE A 104 2.35 2.10 25.69
CA ILE A 104 1.91 1.39 26.90
C ILE A 104 1.20 2.35 27.86
N ASP A 105 1.76 3.53 28.11
CA ASP A 105 1.12 4.56 28.94
C ASP A 105 -0.24 4.98 28.39
N PHE A 106 -0.35 5.01 27.06
CA PHE A 106 -1.60 5.26 26.36
C PHE A 106 -2.61 4.10 26.52
N LEU A 107 -2.16 2.85 26.38
CA LEU A 107 -2.99 1.66 26.61
C LEU A 107 -3.52 1.62 28.06
N MET A 108 -2.66 1.96 29.02
CA MET A 108 -2.96 2.05 30.45
C MET A 108 -3.99 3.16 30.74
N LYS A 109 -3.92 4.30 30.03
CA LYS A 109 -4.91 5.39 30.11
C LYS A 109 -6.24 5.05 29.43
N CYS A 110 -6.21 4.40 28.26
CA CYS A 110 -7.40 4.11 27.47
C CYS A 110 -8.20 2.90 27.97
N ARG A 111 -7.55 1.96 28.68
CA ARG A 111 -8.14 0.72 29.23
C ARG A 111 -8.93 -0.13 28.22
N SER A 112 -8.65 0.02 26.93
CA SER A 112 -9.36 -0.67 25.85
C SER A 112 -8.40 -1.09 24.74
N ARG A 113 -8.07 -2.39 24.72
CA ARG A 113 -7.23 -3.01 23.69
C ARG A 113 -7.85 -2.91 22.29
N ARG A 114 -9.19 -2.97 22.21
CA ARG A 114 -9.94 -2.79 20.95
C ARG A 114 -9.79 -1.39 20.36
N LEU A 115 -9.83 -0.37 21.22
CA LEU A 115 -9.67 1.00 20.77
C LEU A 115 -8.25 1.25 20.23
N TRP A 116 -7.25 0.68 20.90
CA TRP A 116 -5.86 0.76 20.45
C TRP A 116 -5.67 0.11 19.08
N TRP A 117 -6.17 -1.12 18.86
CA TRP A 117 -6.08 -1.79 17.57
C TRP A 117 -6.75 -0.98 16.45
N ASN A 118 -7.93 -0.44 16.70
CA ASN A 118 -8.63 0.40 15.73
C ASN A 118 -7.86 1.69 15.43
N SER A 119 -7.20 2.29 16.43
CA SER A 119 -6.32 3.44 16.24
C SER A 119 -5.14 3.09 15.33
N LYS A 120 -4.50 1.93 15.54
CA LYS A 120 -3.41 1.45 14.70
C LYS A 120 -3.84 1.11 13.29
N CYS A 121 -4.99 0.46 13.10
CA CYS A 121 -5.56 0.25 11.78
C CYS A 121 -5.83 1.58 11.07
N LEU A 122 -6.38 2.57 11.77
CA LEU A 122 -6.64 3.88 11.18
C LEU A 122 -5.34 4.61 10.82
N TRP A 123 -4.34 4.62 11.71
CA TRP A 123 -3.03 5.18 11.43
C TRP A 123 -2.39 4.51 10.21
N ASN A 124 -2.44 3.17 10.15
CA ASN A 124 -1.93 2.40 9.02
C ASN A 124 -2.61 2.80 7.70
N CYS A 125 -3.95 2.94 7.71
CA CYS A 125 -4.69 3.44 6.56
C CYS A 125 -4.23 4.85 6.13
N LEU A 126 -4.05 5.77 7.08
CA LEU A 126 -3.60 7.12 6.79
C LEU A 126 -2.18 7.16 6.24
N THR A 127 -1.28 6.31 6.73
CA THR A 127 0.09 6.16 6.21
C THR A 127 0.11 5.61 4.79
N VAL A 128 -0.76 4.65 4.46
CA VAL A 128 -0.88 4.18 3.06
C VAL A 128 -1.41 5.31 2.18
N LEU A 129 -2.47 6.00 2.60
CA LEU A 129 -3.08 7.07 1.82
C LEU A 129 -2.11 8.23 1.59
N SER A 130 -1.30 8.61 2.58
CA SER A 130 -0.31 9.68 2.43
C SER A 130 0.75 9.35 1.38
N VAL A 131 1.23 8.10 1.32
CA VAL A 131 2.20 7.66 0.29
C VAL A 131 1.61 7.83 -1.11
N TYR A 132 0.36 7.39 -1.32
CA TYR A 132 -0.30 7.54 -2.62
C TYR A 132 -0.64 9.00 -2.95
N VAL A 133 -0.98 9.84 -1.96
CA VAL A 133 -1.15 11.28 -2.17
C VAL A 133 0.16 11.91 -2.65
N VAL A 134 1.30 11.61 -2.02
CA VAL A 134 2.61 12.10 -2.46
C VAL A 134 2.94 11.60 -3.86
N GLN A 135 2.64 10.33 -4.17
CA GLN A 135 2.84 9.76 -5.50
C GLN A 135 2.00 10.48 -6.57
N TYR A 136 0.70 10.71 -6.33
CA TYR A 136 -0.17 11.38 -7.29
C TYR A 136 0.15 12.87 -7.43
N ALA A 137 0.54 13.54 -6.33
CA ALA A 137 1.03 14.91 -6.38
C ALA A 137 2.32 15.01 -7.22
N THR A 138 3.23 14.06 -7.05
CA THR A 138 4.46 13.95 -7.86
C THR A 138 4.12 13.81 -9.35
N ALA A 139 3.19 12.91 -9.71
CA ALA A 139 2.77 12.73 -11.09
C ALA A 139 2.08 13.98 -11.67
N PHE A 140 1.29 14.68 -10.85
CA PHE A 140 0.65 15.94 -11.24
C PHE A 140 1.68 17.05 -11.50
N VAL A 141 2.65 17.24 -10.61
CA VAL A 141 3.74 18.21 -10.78
C VAL A 141 4.58 17.88 -12.01
N TYR A 142 4.89 16.60 -12.25
CA TYR A 142 5.62 16.18 -13.45
C TYR A 142 4.83 16.47 -14.74
N GLY A 143 3.52 16.19 -14.74
CA GLY A 143 2.64 16.55 -15.86
C GLY A 143 2.54 18.06 -16.10
N LEU A 144 2.57 18.88 -15.05
CA LEU A 144 2.66 20.35 -15.17
C LEU A 144 3.96 20.79 -15.84
N CYS A 145 5.11 20.23 -15.42
CA CYS A 145 6.42 20.56 -16.01
C CYS A 145 6.49 20.21 -17.51
N ASN A 146 5.82 19.14 -17.93
CA ASN A 146 5.77 18.70 -19.32
C ASN A 146 4.59 19.29 -20.13
N GLY A 147 3.74 20.13 -19.51
CA GLY A 147 2.57 20.73 -20.16
C GLY A 147 1.46 19.74 -20.54
N ASN A 148 1.46 18.52 -19.99
CA ASN A 148 0.48 17.47 -20.31
C ASN A 148 -0.22 16.92 -19.04
N LEU A 149 -1.38 17.50 -18.75
CA LEU A 149 -2.31 17.06 -17.70
C LEU A 149 -3.50 16.25 -18.26
N SER A 150 -3.36 15.69 -19.47
CA SER A 150 -4.42 14.90 -20.08
C SER A 150 -4.77 13.69 -19.21
N MET A 151 -6.07 13.45 -19.03
CA MET A 151 -6.60 12.23 -18.37
C MET A 151 -6.58 11.01 -19.32
N LYS A 152 -5.58 10.92 -20.20
CA LYS A 152 -5.40 9.83 -21.16
C LYS A 152 -4.00 9.26 -21.03
N VAL A 153 -3.89 7.96 -21.23
CA VAL A 153 -2.60 7.25 -21.26
C VAL A 153 -2.22 7.01 -22.71
N ASN A 154 -0.97 7.29 -23.07
CA ASN A 154 -0.41 7.00 -24.39
C ASN A 154 0.11 5.56 -24.45
N TYR A 155 -0.79 4.61 -24.68
CA TYR A 155 -0.46 3.18 -24.68
C TYR A 155 0.55 2.79 -25.78
N GLU A 156 0.51 3.42 -26.95
CA GLU A 156 1.47 3.15 -28.04
C GLU A 156 2.92 3.47 -27.63
N LEU A 157 3.09 4.55 -26.87
CA LEU A 157 4.38 4.92 -26.32
C LEU A 157 4.88 3.88 -25.30
N PHE A 158 3.98 3.32 -24.46
CA PHE A 158 4.34 2.27 -23.51
C PHE A 158 4.61 0.91 -24.16
N GLU A 159 3.95 0.61 -25.28
CA GLU A 159 4.27 -0.56 -26.10
C GLU A 159 5.70 -0.46 -26.64
N LYS A 160 6.08 0.71 -27.19
CA LYS A 160 7.42 0.94 -27.77
C LYS A 160 8.54 0.98 -26.73
N ILE A 161 8.34 1.67 -25.61
CA ILE A 161 9.41 1.93 -24.61
C ILE A 161 9.54 0.79 -23.61
N SER A 162 8.41 0.20 -23.21
CA SER A 162 8.36 -0.74 -22.10
C SER A 162 7.83 -2.12 -22.49
N ASN A 163 7.48 -2.37 -23.75
CA ASN A 163 6.89 -3.65 -24.19
C ASN A 163 5.66 -4.05 -23.35
N LYS A 164 4.92 -3.07 -22.83
CA LYS A 164 3.64 -3.32 -22.17
C LYS A 164 2.60 -3.63 -23.25
N SER A 165 1.74 -4.62 -23.00
CA SER A 165 0.59 -4.89 -23.88
C SER A 165 -0.32 -3.67 -23.96
N VAL A 166 -1.01 -3.45 -25.08
CA VAL A 166 -2.03 -2.41 -25.26
C VAL A 166 -3.39 -2.94 -24.77
N PRO A 167 -4.28 -2.13 -24.16
CA PRO A 167 -5.60 -2.61 -23.73
C PRO A 167 -6.53 -2.88 -24.91
N ASP A 168 -7.50 -3.77 -24.74
CA ASP A 168 -8.49 -4.11 -25.78
C ASP A 168 -9.32 -2.88 -26.20
N ASN A 169 -9.59 -1.98 -25.24
CA ASN A 169 -10.27 -0.71 -25.47
C ASN A 169 -9.53 0.43 -24.74
N PRO A 170 -8.65 1.18 -25.43
CA PRO A 170 -7.90 2.31 -24.86
C PRO A 170 -8.78 3.43 -24.29
N ALA A 171 -10.01 3.58 -24.77
CA ALA A 171 -10.94 4.60 -24.29
C ALA A 171 -11.71 4.19 -23.03
N ASN A 172 -11.47 2.98 -22.50
CA ASN A 172 -12.16 2.50 -21.32
C ASN A 172 -11.74 3.27 -20.06
N VAL A 173 -12.62 4.15 -19.57
CA VAL A 173 -12.41 4.99 -18.37
C VAL A 173 -12.15 4.15 -17.12
N TRP A 174 -12.66 2.92 -17.06
CA TRP A 174 -12.42 2.03 -15.92
C TRP A 174 -10.93 1.69 -15.73
N ILE A 175 -10.09 1.77 -16.77
CA ILE A 175 -8.64 1.56 -16.65
C ILE A 175 -8.03 2.62 -15.71
N ILE A 176 -8.46 3.87 -15.86
CA ILE A 176 -8.01 4.99 -15.01
C ILE A 176 -8.48 4.77 -13.57
N VAL A 177 -9.75 4.42 -13.39
CA VAL A 177 -10.32 4.16 -12.05
C VAL A 177 -9.59 3.01 -11.36
N TYR A 178 -9.37 1.90 -12.06
CA TYR A 178 -8.66 0.74 -11.51
C TYR A 178 -7.24 1.11 -11.11
N MET A 179 -6.52 1.81 -11.99
CA MET A 179 -5.15 2.26 -11.73
C MET A 179 -5.08 3.17 -10.51
N LEU A 180 -6.01 4.10 -10.31
CA LEU A 180 -5.97 5.00 -9.15
C LEU A 180 -6.39 4.34 -7.83
N VAL A 181 -7.29 3.35 -7.88
CA VAL A 181 -7.95 2.80 -6.68
C VAL A 181 -7.32 1.48 -6.23
N MET A 182 -7.10 0.53 -7.14
CA MET A 182 -6.73 -0.83 -6.77
C MET A 182 -5.34 -0.96 -6.13
N PRO A 183 -4.29 -0.24 -6.57
CA PRO A 183 -3.02 -0.20 -5.85
C PRO A 183 -3.19 0.23 -4.39
N VAL A 184 -4.01 1.26 -4.14
CA VAL A 184 -4.30 1.75 -2.78
C VAL A 184 -4.97 0.65 -1.96
N VAL A 185 -6.00 -0.01 -2.52
CA VAL A 185 -6.72 -1.11 -1.84
C VAL A 185 -5.76 -2.25 -1.50
N VAL A 186 -4.95 -2.71 -2.45
CA VAL A 186 -3.98 -3.78 -2.23
C VAL A 186 -2.97 -3.38 -1.15
N SER A 187 -2.45 -2.16 -1.20
CA SER A 187 -1.52 -1.65 -0.20
C SER A 187 -2.14 -1.54 1.20
N LEU A 188 -3.43 -1.19 1.33
CA LEU A 188 -4.15 -1.20 2.61
C LEU A 188 -4.25 -2.62 3.20
N VAL A 189 -4.50 -3.62 2.36
CA VAL A 189 -4.56 -5.02 2.79
C VAL A 189 -3.18 -5.52 3.23
N THR A 190 -2.16 -5.31 2.41
CA THR A 190 -0.79 -5.76 2.72
C THR A 190 -0.21 -5.03 3.92
N ALA A 191 -0.52 -3.75 4.09
CA ALA A 191 -0.19 -2.97 5.27
C ALA A 191 -0.78 -3.58 6.55
N LEU A 192 -2.04 -4.00 6.53
CA LEU A 192 -2.69 -4.64 7.66
C LEU A 192 -2.10 -6.03 7.96
N VAL A 193 -1.78 -6.80 6.91
CA VAL A 193 -1.10 -8.11 7.01
C VAL A 193 0.27 -7.94 7.68
N GLN A 194 1.10 -7.02 7.18
CA GLN A 194 2.40 -6.73 7.78
C GLN A 194 2.25 -6.37 9.24
N MET A 195 1.41 -5.37 9.56
CA MET A 195 1.23 -4.89 10.93
C MET A 195 0.83 -6.05 11.86
N THR A 196 -0.07 -6.92 11.39
CA THR A 196 -0.51 -8.09 12.16
C THR A 196 0.64 -9.05 12.41
N ILE A 197 1.42 -9.42 11.39
CA ILE A 197 2.58 -10.31 11.54
C ILE A 197 3.64 -9.69 12.46
N SER A 198 3.97 -8.41 12.23
CA SER A 198 4.96 -7.66 13.02
C SER A 198 4.60 -7.63 14.50
N MET A 199 3.31 -7.53 14.82
CA MET A 199 2.82 -7.52 16.20
C MET A 199 2.99 -8.86 16.93
N PHE A 200 3.03 -9.99 16.22
CA PHE A 200 3.21 -11.32 16.83
C PHE A 200 4.63 -11.88 16.67
N THR A 201 5.48 -11.20 15.92
CA THR A 201 6.87 -11.61 15.67
C THR A 201 7.80 -10.44 15.93
N ASN A 202 8.33 -9.82 14.88
CA ASN A 202 9.05 -8.55 14.92
C ASN A 202 8.76 -7.74 13.64
N PRO A 203 9.07 -6.43 13.62
CA PRO A 203 8.86 -5.55 12.46
C PRO A 203 9.44 -6.07 11.15
N MET A 204 10.68 -6.60 11.20
CA MET A 204 11.40 -7.12 10.04
C MET A 204 10.69 -8.28 9.37
N ILE A 205 10.21 -9.27 10.13
CA ILE A 205 9.54 -10.46 9.59
C ILE A 205 8.26 -10.06 8.86
N GLY A 206 7.45 -9.17 9.44
CA GLY A 206 6.22 -8.70 8.79
C GLY A 206 6.50 -7.97 7.46
N MET A 207 7.51 -7.10 7.44
CA MET A 207 7.92 -6.38 6.23
C MET A 207 8.42 -7.35 5.15
N LEU A 208 9.35 -8.25 5.50
CA LEU A 208 9.92 -9.21 4.56
C LEU A 208 8.88 -10.19 4.00
N ALA A 209 7.93 -10.64 4.82
CA ALA A 209 6.85 -11.53 4.38
C ALA A 209 5.96 -10.87 3.31
N VAL A 210 5.57 -9.61 3.51
CA VAL A 210 4.77 -8.86 2.54
C VAL A 210 5.56 -8.54 1.28
N MET A 211 6.84 -8.15 1.41
CA MET A 211 7.70 -7.95 0.24
C MET A 211 7.84 -9.24 -0.57
N ALA A 212 8.09 -10.38 0.08
CA ALA A 212 8.16 -11.69 -0.59
C ALA A 212 6.84 -12.04 -1.31
N TRP A 213 5.68 -11.77 -0.69
CA TRP A 213 4.38 -11.97 -1.34
C TRP A 213 4.24 -11.12 -2.60
N ASN A 214 4.62 -9.84 -2.55
CA ASN A 214 4.63 -8.98 -3.73
C ASN A 214 5.59 -9.48 -4.82
N VAL A 215 6.77 -9.97 -4.47
CA VAL A 215 7.71 -10.59 -5.44
C VAL A 215 7.10 -11.83 -6.08
N MET A 216 6.53 -12.75 -5.29
CA MET A 216 5.87 -13.96 -5.82
C MET A 216 4.74 -13.60 -6.79
N SER A 217 4.02 -12.50 -6.52
CA SER A 217 2.95 -12.02 -7.39
C SER A 217 3.44 -11.63 -8.78
N VAL A 218 4.72 -11.25 -8.95
CA VAL A 218 5.28 -10.95 -10.27
C VAL A 218 5.33 -12.20 -11.16
N PHE A 219 5.65 -13.35 -10.58
CA PHE A 219 5.84 -14.62 -11.29
C PHE A 219 4.55 -15.43 -11.43
N ILE A 220 3.71 -15.40 -10.40
CA ILE A 220 2.50 -16.23 -10.32
C ILE A 220 1.28 -15.36 -10.62
N ASN A 221 0.63 -15.59 -11.76
CA ASN A 221 -0.60 -14.88 -12.14
C ASN A 221 -1.83 -15.51 -11.48
N ASN A 222 -2.12 -15.11 -10.24
CA ASN A 222 -3.25 -15.61 -9.46
C ASN A 222 -3.83 -14.48 -8.60
N PRO A 223 -5.15 -14.32 -8.49
CA PRO A 223 -5.77 -13.29 -7.64
C PRO A 223 -5.37 -13.37 -6.16
N LEU A 224 -5.03 -14.55 -5.63
CA LEU A 224 -4.53 -14.74 -4.26
C LEU A 224 -3.12 -14.18 -4.06
N MET A 225 -2.35 -14.07 -5.13
CA MET A 225 -1.10 -13.35 -5.14
C MET A 225 -1.41 -11.86 -5.27
N ILE A 226 -1.69 -11.22 -4.13
CA ILE A 226 -2.44 -9.97 -4.04
C ILE A 226 -1.80 -8.80 -4.80
N GLY A 227 -0.48 -8.83 -5.02
CA GLY A 227 0.22 -7.86 -5.85
C GLY A 227 -0.32 -7.79 -7.28
N ASN A 228 -0.82 -8.92 -7.83
CA ASN A 228 -1.48 -8.96 -9.15
C ASN A 228 -2.65 -7.99 -9.25
N ASN A 229 -3.43 -7.87 -8.17
CA ASN A 229 -4.63 -7.05 -8.14
C ASN A 229 -4.34 -5.55 -8.15
N SER A 230 -3.07 -5.14 -8.02
CA SER A 230 -2.67 -3.74 -8.12
C SER A 230 -2.16 -3.37 -9.52
N MET A 231 -1.82 -4.35 -10.36
CA MET A 231 -1.29 -4.10 -11.70
C MET A 231 -2.46 -4.03 -12.70
N VAL A 232 -2.78 -2.84 -13.19
CA VAL A 232 -3.93 -2.67 -14.12
C VAL A 232 -3.78 -3.52 -15.38
N VAL A 233 -2.55 -3.71 -15.87
CA VAL A 233 -2.27 -4.59 -17.01
C VAL A 233 -2.78 -6.00 -16.74
N ARG A 234 -2.79 -6.52 -15.50
CA ARG A 234 -3.27 -7.88 -15.22
C ARG A 234 -4.78 -7.99 -14.97
N SER A 235 -5.53 -6.90 -15.15
CA SER A 235 -6.97 -6.83 -14.83
C SER A 235 -7.87 -7.04 -16.05
N SER A 236 -9.10 -7.50 -15.80
CA SER A 236 -10.11 -7.68 -16.85
C SER A 236 -10.61 -6.38 -17.48
N VAL A 237 -10.37 -5.26 -16.82
CA VAL A 237 -10.63 -3.91 -17.35
C VAL A 237 -9.65 -3.54 -18.47
N TYR A 238 -8.45 -4.12 -18.45
CA TYR A 238 -7.43 -3.94 -19.48
C TYR A 238 -7.60 -4.91 -20.65
N ASN A 239 -7.86 -6.18 -20.33
CA ASN A 239 -8.22 -7.21 -21.30
C ASN A 239 -9.13 -8.26 -20.64
N ALA A 240 -10.26 -8.58 -21.28
CA ALA A 240 -11.35 -9.34 -20.66
C ALA A 240 -10.96 -10.76 -20.18
N GLN A 241 -9.90 -11.35 -20.73
CA GLN A 241 -9.43 -12.71 -20.38
C GLN A 241 -8.52 -12.74 -19.15
N ARG A 242 -8.17 -11.57 -18.59
CA ARG A 242 -7.28 -11.44 -17.43
C ARG A 242 -8.03 -11.55 -16.10
N ILE A 243 -7.37 -11.26 -14.97
CA ILE A 243 -7.96 -11.42 -13.64
C ILE A 243 -9.19 -10.53 -13.51
N GLN A 244 -10.31 -11.15 -13.13
CA GLN A 244 -11.57 -10.42 -13.06
C GLN A 244 -11.57 -9.43 -11.90
N VAL A 245 -12.00 -8.20 -12.15
CA VAL A 245 -12.02 -7.13 -11.12
C VAL A 245 -12.79 -7.56 -9.86
N TRP A 246 -13.90 -8.27 -10.02
CA TRP A 246 -14.67 -8.76 -8.86
C TRP A 246 -13.87 -9.77 -8.02
N GLN A 247 -13.01 -10.59 -8.63
CA GLN A 247 -12.11 -11.50 -7.91
C GLN A 247 -11.07 -10.71 -7.11
N SER A 248 -10.47 -9.69 -7.74
CA SER A 248 -9.51 -8.80 -7.08
C SER A 248 -10.12 -8.14 -5.85
N VAL A 249 -11.32 -7.56 -5.97
CA VAL A 249 -12.02 -6.90 -4.86
C VAL A 249 -12.42 -7.90 -3.78
N ALA A 250 -12.96 -9.06 -4.16
CA ALA A 250 -13.38 -10.10 -3.21
C ALA A 250 -12.20 -10.63 -2.40
N VAL A 251 -11.06 -10.94 -3.04
CA VAL A 251 -9.85 -11.40 -2.34
C VAL A 251 -9.34 -10.34 -1.38
N CYS A 252 -9.24 -9.07 -1.80
CA CYS A 252 -8.78 -7.99 -0.93
C CYS A 252 -9.68 -7.83 0.29
N LEU A 253 -11.00 -7.86 0.11
CA LEU A 253 -11.98 -7.73 1.20
C LEU A 253 -11.91 -8.91 2.18
N VAL A 254 -11.85 -10.14 1.67
CA VAL A 254 -11.76 -11.34 2.51
C VAL A 254 -10.47 -11.33 3.33
N VAL A 255 -9.33 -11.08 2.70
CA VAL A 255 -8.03 -11.02 3.40
C VAL A 255 -8.05 -9.91 4.44
N TYR A 256 -8.54 -8.72 4.12
CA TYR A 256 -8.63 -7.61 5.06
C TYR A 256 -9.46 -7.99 6.30
N ILE A 257 -10.65 -8.53 6.12
CA ILE A 257 -11.55 -8.91 7.23
C ILE A 257 -10.92 -10.00 8.10
N VAL A 258 -10.39 -11.05 7.48
CA VAL A 258 -9.78 -12.17 8.21
C VAL A 258 -8.61 -11.68 9.05
N VAL A 259 -7.71 -10.89 8.46
CA VAL A 259 -6.51 -10.39 9.14
C VAL A 259 -6.88 -9.37 10.23
N TYR A 260 -7.84 -8.48 9.96
CA TYR A 260 -8.34 -7.54 10.96
C TYR A 260 -8.89 -8.25 12.19
N VAL A 261 -9.74 -9.27 11.99
CA VAL A 261 -10.34 -10.04 13.07
C VAL A 261 -9.28 -10.87 13.81
N ALA A 262 -8.38 -11.55 13.07
CA ALA A 262 -7.30 -12.33 13.65
C ALA A 262 -6.35 -11.47 14.49
N GLY A 263 -5.93 -10.32 13.95
CA GLY A 263 -5.09 -9.35 14.65
C GLY A 263 -5.77 -8.80 15.90
N MET A 264 -7.07 -8.48 15.81
CA MET A 264 -7.82 -8.02 16.98
C MET A 264 -7.94 -9.09 18.07
N ILE A 265 -8.26 -10.33 17.71
CA ILE A 265 -8.36 -11.43 18.67
C ILE A 265 -6.99 -11.70 19.30
N GLY A 266 -5.94 -11.78 18.48
CA GLY A 266 -4.58 -12.04 18.96
C GLY A 266 -4.07 -10.92 19.87
N PHE A 267 -4.26 -9.65 19.51
CA PHE A 267 -3.84 -8.52 20.34
C PHE A 267 -4.60 -8.47 21.68
N ASN A 268 -5.90 -8.83 21.68
CA ASN A 268 -6.65 -8.93 22.92
C ASN A 268 -6.09 -10.01 23.87
N LYS A 269 -5.46 -11.06 23.35
CA LYS A 269 -4.87 -12.16 24.14
C LYS A 269 -3.39 -11.96 24.46
N LYS A 270 -2.68 -11.10 23.71
CA LYS A 270 -1.25 -10.83 23.91
C LYS A 270 -1.01 -10.26 25.32
N ASP A 271 0.04 -10.73 25.99
CA ASP A 271 0.53 -10.07 27.19
C ASP A 271 1.39 -8.86 26.78
N ILE A 272 1.06 -7.70 27.34
CA ILE A 272 1.61 -6.40 26.92
C ILE A 272 2.40 -5.76 28.07
N LEU A 273 2.25 -6.28 29.29
CA LEU A 273 3.04 -5.83 30.43
C LEU A 273 4.29 -6.71 30.48
N VAL A 274 5.41 -6.17 30.02
CA VAL A 274 6.72 -6.76 30.31
C VAL A 274 6.86 -6.75 31.83
N ARG A 275 7.07 -7.94 32.41
CA ARG A 275 7.49 -8.05 33.80
C ARG A 275 8.86 -7.37 33.89
N GLU A 276 8.96 -6.30 34.67
CA GLU A 276 10.25 -5.86 35.19
C GLU A 276 10.77 -7.01 36.06
N ASP A 277 11.77 -7.73 35.56
CA ASP A 277 12.64 -8.60 36.38
C ASP A 277 13.75 -7.75 37.01
#